data_AF-A0A8H7VDD7-F1
#
_entry.id   AF-A0A8H7VDD7-F1
#
_cell.length_a   1.000
_cell.length_b   1.000
_cell.length_c   1.000
_cell.angle_alpha   90.00
_cell.angle_beta   90.00
_cell.angle_gamma   90.00
#
_symmetry.space_group_name_H-M   'P 1'
#
loop_
_entity.id
_entity.type
_entity.pdbx_description
1 polymer ?
#
loop_
_entity_poly.entity_id
_entity_poly.type
_entity_poly.pdbx_seq_one_letter_code
_entity_poly.pdbx_strand_id
1 'polypeptide(L)'
;MKKERIKGDPLSYKLYLDETPKEESAEKRKRVELVTKAQVKKFMNEVFCSSEPNNQAIYDKKTVSTEDIYEIINDYTTVFREKSRHSFANDLADSICTYLPKYQESLRNLKIDGYEIIGYARKSPTGENVTSKTRLLKSMVSNLKERSLATKIFVSPCSWASSPLVSRDLQDISQVIMDDLSVDGNTQDLLAYIHSVDHNICLVTIDFGGITRRSEDIIDLVEANPSLKKIAVDTFAQSNDVFIFDTEKLIEDNALLQKFDNSRNYCSFGSFRLSDLAEPPPPFRQAETMVYRQSETGGNI
;
A
#
# COMPACT_ATOMS: atom_id res chain seq x y z
N MET A 1 5.50 17.28 -43.35
CA MET A 1 4.80 17.50 -42.05
C MET A 1 5.51 16.69 -40.97
N LYS A 2 6.03 17.35 -39.93
CA LYS A 2 6.81 16.73 -38.85
C LYS A 2 5.89 15.93 -37.93
N LYS A 3 6.28 14.69 -37.59
CA LYS A 3 5.65 13.90 -36.53
C LYS A 3 6.06 14.52 -35.19
N GLU A 4 5.12 15.17 -34.51
CA GLU A 4 5.32 15.62 -33.13
C GLU A 4 5.24 14.40 -32.20
N ARG A 5 6.29 14.22 -31.38
CA ARG A 5 6.38 13.17 -30.37
C ARG A 5 5.76 13.70 -29.07
N ILE A 6 4.86 12.91 -28.51
CA ILE A 6 4.19 13.10 -27.21
C ILE A 6 5.26 13.28 -26.11
N LYS A 7 5.17 14.37 -25.34
CA LYS A 7 5.92 14.60 -24.10
C LYS A 7 5.01 14.27 -22.91
N GLY A 8 4.96 13.00 -22.52
CA GLY A 8 4.37 12.59 -21.24
C GLY A 8 5.48 12.44 -20.20
N ASP A 9 5.59 13.39 -19.27
CA ASP A 9 6.48 13.30 -18.10
C ASP A 9 5.67 12.74 -16.92
N PRO A 10 5.98 11.54 -16.40
CA PRO A 10 5.27 10.95 -15.26
C PRO A 10 5.58 11.63 -13.91
N LEU A 11 6.42 12.68 -13.87
CA LEU A 11 6.78 13.40 -12.63
C LEU A 11 6.21 14.82 -12.53
N SER A 12 5.38 15.26 -13.48
CA SER A 12 4.61 16.51 -13.32
C SER A 12 3.40 16.33 -12.41
N TYR A 13 3.64 16.08 -11.12
CA TYR A 13 2.62 16.27 -10.10
C TYR A 13 2.60 17.73 -9.66
N LYS A 14 1.41 18.33 -9.65
CA LYS A 14 1.14 19.49 -8.79
C LYS A 14 1.26 19.01 -7.34
N LEU A 15 2.23 19.55 -6.61
CA LEU A 15 2.23 19.54 -5.15
C LEU A 15 0.91 20.14 -4.64
N TYR A 16 0.44 19.69 -3.48
CA TYR A 16 -0.52 20.48 -2.71
C TYR A 16 0.07 21.89 -2.54
N LEU A 17 -0.63 22.92 -3.02
CA LEU A 17 -0.17 24.30 -2.90
C LEU A 17 -0.26 24.73 -1.44
N ASP A 18 0.87 25.04 -0.81
CA ASP A 18 0.89 25.87 0.40
C ASP A 18 0.94 27.38 0.03
N GLU A 19 1.38 27.78 -1.18
CA GLU A 19 1.39 29.17 -1.68
C GLU A 19 1.40 29.24 -3.24
N THR A 20 1.13 30.43 -3.83
CA THR A 20 0.98 30.61 -5.30
C THR A 20 2.31 30.53 -6.07
N PRO A 21 2.38 29.86 -7.25
CA PRO A 21 3.64 29.67 -7.98
C PRO A 21 4.06 30.90 -8.78
N LYS A 22 5.35 31.27 -8.68
CA LYS A 22 6.03 32.13 -9.65
C LYS A 22 6.48 31.30 -10.86
N GLU A 23 6.34 31.86 -12.06
CA GLU A 23 6.74 31.22 -13.32
C GLU A 23 8.26 31.04 -13.41
N GLU A 24 8.72 29.79 -13.57
CA GLU A 24 10.11 29.47 -13.92
C GLU A 24 10.22 28.97 -15.36
N SER A 25 11.22 29.49 -16.06
CA SER A 25 11.51 29.29 -17.48
C SER A 25 11.99 27.88 -17.84
N ALA A 26 11.64 27.43 -19.04
CA ALA A 26 11.87 26.10 -19.56
C ALA A 26 13.36 25.78 -19.87
N GLU A 27 14.04 25.12 -18.95
CA GLU A 27 15.24 24.33 -19.26
C GLU A 27 14.86 22.89 -19.71
N LYS A 28 15.55 22.37 -20.73
CA LYS A 28 15.34 21.02 -21.28
C LYS A 28 15.75 19.95 -20.26
N ARG A 29 14.76 19.38 -19.56
CA ARG A 29 14.93 18.34 -18.54
C ARG A 29 15.40 17.00 -19.13
N LYS A 30 16.27 16.30 -18.38
CA LYS A 30 16.83 14.98 -18.72
C LYS A 30 15.78 13.87 -18.60
N ARG A 31 15.81 12.87 -19.50
CA ARG A 31 14.94 11.69 -19.46
C ARG A 31 15.27 10.85 -18.22
N VAL A 32 14.28 10.57 -17.37
CA VAL A 32 14.46 9.77 -16.14
C VAL A 32 14.49 8.30 -16.50
N GLU A 33 15.52 7.58 -16.05
CA GLU A 33 15.69 6.14 -16.25
C GLU A 33 15.38 5.41 -14.93
N LEU A 34 14.45 4.45 -14.96
CA LEU A 34 14.14 3.58 -13.83
C LEU A 34 15.21 2.48 -13.77
N VAL A 35 16.06 2.53 -12.75
CA VAL A 35 17.27 1.70 -12.65
C VAL A 35 17.11 0.48 -11.76
N THR A 36 16.03 0.39 -10.97
CA THR A 36 15.76 -0.72 -10.05
C THR A 36 14.41 -1.37 -10.31
N LYS A 37 14.27 -2.66 -9.98
CA LYS A 37 12.98 -3.37 -10.03
C LYS A 37 11.91 -2.69 -9.18
N ALA A 38 12.27 -2.14 -8.01
CA ALA A 38 11.34 -1.44 -7.13
C ALA A 38 10.79 -0.15 -7.77
N GLN A 39 11.62 0.62 -8.47
CA GLN A 39 11.18 1.81 -9.21
C GLN A 39 10.24 1.44 -10.36
N VAL A 40 10.52 0.34 -11.07
CA VAL A 40 9.62 -0.13 -12.13
C VAL A 40 8.28 -0.60 -11.56
N LYS A 41 8.29 -1.33 -10.44
CA LYS A 41 7.06 -1.72 -9.74
C LYS A 41 6.24 -0.51 -9.30
N LYS A 42 6.89 0.50 -8.71
CA LYS A 42 6.22 1.75 -8.31
C LYS A 42 5.57 2.46 -9.51
N PHE A 43 6.31 2.58 -10.60
CA PHE A 43 5.80 3.14 -11.86
C PHE A 43 4.60 2.33 -12.39
N MET A 44 4.67 1.00 -12.37
CA MET A 44 3.55 0.15 -12.79
C MET A 44 2.31 0.37 -11.93
N ASN A 45 2.46 0.42 -10.61
CA ASN A 45 1.34 0.65 -9.71
C ASN A 45 0.73 2.03 -9.91
N GLU A 46 1.53 3.08 -10.13
CA GLU A 46 1.00 4.42 -10.38
C GLU A 46 0.28 4.55 -11.74
N VAL A 47 0.84 3.94 -12.79
CA VAL A 47 0.32 4.07 -14.16
C VAL A 47 -0.84 3.12 -14.44
N PHE A 48 -0.86 1.95 -13.79
CA PHE A 48 -1.80 0.88 -14.11
C PHE A 48 -2.71 0.47 -12.94
N CYS A 49 -2.40 0.85 -11.69
CA CYS A 49 -3.23 0.58 -10.50
C CYS A 49 -3.71 1.88 -9.84
N SER A 50 -4.78 2.50 -10.38
CA SER A 50 -5.33 3.78 -9.86
C SER A 50 -6.00 3.68 -8.47
N SER A 51 -5.93 4.76 -7.67
CA SER A 51 -6.48 4.89 -6.31
C SER A 51 -7.96 5.19 -6.32
N GLU A 52 -8.42 5.74 -7.44
CA GLU A 52 -9.79 6.10 -7.72
C GLU A 52 -10.12 5.61 -9.13
N PRO A 53 -10.28 4.28 -9.31
CA PRO A 53 -10.54 3.68 -10.62
C PRO A 53 -11.80 4.24 -11.30
N ASN A 54 -12.70 4.90 -10.57
CA ASN A 54 -13.92 5.47 -11.12
C ASN A 54 -13.83 6.97 -11.44
N ASN A 55 -12.66 7.60 -11.28
CA ASN A 55 -12.48 9.02 -11.58
C ASN A 55 -12.18 9.25 -13.08
N GLN A 56 -13.26 9.28 -13.87
CA GLN A 56 -13.21 9.47 -15.34
C GLN A 56 -12.68 10.84 -15.78
N ALA A 57 -12.56 11.81 -14.87
CA ALA A 57 -11.99 13.13 -15.18
C ALA A 57 -10.46 13.09 -15.31
N ILE A 58 -9.82 12.08 -14.69
CA ILE A 58 -8.37 11.94 -14.65
C ILE A 58 -7.93 10.66 -15.33
N TYR A 59 -8.75 9.60 -15.35
CA TYR A 59 -8.39 8.31 -15.94
C TYR A 59 -9.41 7.80 -16.97
N ASP A 60 -8.90 7.40 -18.13
CA ASP A 60 -9.56 6.56 -19.11
C ASP A 60 -9.44 5.09 -18.73
N LYS A 61 -10.58 4.41 -18.61
CA LYS A 61 -10.62 2.96 -18.48
C LYS A 61 -10.24 2.34 -19.82
N LYS A 62 -9.12 1.61 -19.88
CA LYS A 62 -8.63 0.97 -21.10
C LYS A 62 -8.28 -0.49 -20.83
N THR A 63 -8.65 -1.36 -21.75
CA THR A 63 -8.11 -2.72 -21.74
C THR A 63 -6.66 -2.63 -22.24
N VAL A 64 -5.72 -3.05 -21.41
CA VAL A 64 -4.29 -2.98 -21.72
C VAL A 64 -3.74 -4.39 -21.60
N SER A 65 -3.07 -4.87 -22.65
CA SER A 65 -2.45 -6.20 -22.65
C SER A 65 -1.14 -6.18 -21.86
N THR A 66 -0.68 -7.36 -21.41
CA THR A 66 0.65 -7.48 -20.78
C THR A 66 1.77 -7.04 -21.74
N GLU A 67 1.57 -7.22 -23.05
CA GLU A 67 2.43 -6.72 -24.11
C GLU A 67 2.50 -5.18 -24.12
N ASP A 68 1.36 -4.50 -24.05
CA ASP A 68 1.32 -3.03 -24.00
C ASP A 68 2.01 -2.50 -22.74
N ILE A 69 1.78 -3.15 -21.60
CA ILE A 69 2.45 -2.82 -20.32
C ILE A 69 3.98 -2.97 -20.46
N TYR A 70 4.44 -4.07 -21.05
CA TYR A 70 5.86 -4.31 -21.29
C TYR A 70 6.48 -3.25 -22.20
N GLU A 71 5.84 -2.92 -23.33
CA GLU A 71 6.35 -1.93 -24.28
C GLU A 71 6.45 -0.54 -23.63
N ILE A 72 5.43 -0.14 -22.86
CA ILE A 72 5.44 1.13 -22.12
C ILE A 72 6.58 1.14 -21.10
N ILE A 73 6.74 0.10 -20.29
CA ILE A 73 7.78 0.04 -19.25
C ILE A 73 9.18 0.08 -19.86
N ASN A 74 9.40 -0.63 -20.97
CA ASN A 74 10.70 -0.73 -21.62
C ASN A 74 11.21 0.63 -22.16
N ASP A 75 10.32 1.61 -22.36
CA ASP A 75 10.70 2.98 -22.71
C ASP A 75 11.31 3.78 -21.53
N TYR A 76 11.10 3.31 -20.30
CA TYR A 76 11.53 3.99 -19.07
C TYR A 76 12.55 3.20 -18.25
N THR A 77 12.84 1.94 -18.58
CA THR A 77 13.78 1.11 -17.81
C THR A 77 14.68 0.26 -18.69
N THR A 78 15.92 0.06 -18.24
CA THR A 78 16.85 -0.93 -18.80
C THR A 78 16.84 -2.25 -18.01
N VAL A 79 16.13 -2.32 -16.88
CA VAL A 79 16.04 -3.50 -15.98
C VAL A 79 15.54 -4.77 -16.71
N PHE A 80 14.74 -4.59 -17.76
CA PHE A 80 14.13 -5.68 -18.54
C PHE A 80 14.65 -5.75 -19.99
N ARG A 81 15.70 -5.00 -20.34
CA ARG A 81 16.16 -4.84 -21.73
C ARG A 81 16.63 -6.14 -22.38
N GLU A 82 17.13 -7.06 -21.56
CA GLU A 82 17.59 -8.39 -21.98
C GLU A 82 16.52 -9.48 -21.84
N LYS A 83 15.35 -9.15 -21.27
CA LYS A 83 14.26 -10.10 -21.06
C LYS A 83 13.30 -10.09 -22.23
N SER A 84 12.90 -11.27 -22.68
CA SER A 84 11.81 -11.39 -23.64
C SER A 84 10.48 -10.95 -23.01
N ARG A 85 9.53 -10.53 -23.84
CA ARG A 85 8.14 -10.24 -23.45
C ARG A 85 7.53 -11.35 -22.61
N HIS A 86 7.76 -12.60 -23.03
CA HIS A 86 7.29 -13.78 -22.34
C HIS A 86 7.92 -13.95 -20.96
N SER A 87 9.23 -13.69 -20.83
CA SER A 87 9.90 -13.72 -19.52
C SER A 87 9.38 -12.63 -18.58
N PHE A 88 9.06 -11.44 -19.09
CA PHE A 88 8.46 -10.37 -18.28
C PHE A 88 7.06 -10.72 -17.79
N ALA A 89 6.21 -11.25 -18.68
CA ALA A 89 4.87 -11.69 -18.31
C ALA A 89 4.90 -12.80 -17.25
N ASN A 90 5.80 -13.78 -17.41
CA ASN A 90 6.00 -14.84 -16.43
C ASN A 90 6.54 -14.29 -15.09
N ASP A 91 7.51 -13.38 -15.09
CA ASP A 91 8.01 -12.76 -13.85
C ASP A 91 6.92 -11.98 -13.10
N LEU A 92 6.05 -11.28 -13.83
CA LEU A 92 4.94 -10.54 -13.26
C LEU A 92 3.89 -11.49 -12.67
N ALA A 93 3.50 -12.51 -13.43
CA ALA A 93 2.59 -13.56 -12.98
C ALA A 93 3.16 -14.29 -11.76
N ASP A 94 4.43 -14.68 -11.78
CA ASP A 94 5.11 -15.33 -10.66
C ASP A 94 5.21 -14.41 -9.45
N SER A 95 5.49 -13.12 -9.64
CA SER A 95 5.51 -12.17 -8.52
C SER A 95 4.13 -12.03 -7.86
N ILE A 96 3.05 -12.09 -8.63
CA ILE A 96 1.68 -12.00 -8.11
C ILE A 96 1.27 -13.33 -7.45
N CYS A 97 1.49 -14.45 -8.17
CA CYS A 97 1.08 -15.78 -7.75
C CYS A 97 1.90 -16.31 -6.56
N THR A 98 3.18 -15.95 -6.45
CA THR A 98 4.05 -16.44 -5.36
C THR A 98 4.11 -15.51 -4.16
N TYR A 99 3.72 -14.24 -4.27
CA TYR A 99 3.75 -13.31 -3.14
C TYR A 99 2.88 -13.78 -1.98
N LEU A 100 1.59 -13.99 -2.24
CA LEU A 100 0.63 -14.31 -1.19
C LEU A 100 0.98 -15.63 -0.49
N PRO A 101 1.33 -16.73 -1.20
CA PRO A 101 1.81 -17.96 -0.55
C PRO A 101 3.03 -17.74 0.34
N LYS A 102 4.07 -17.04 -0.16
CA LYS A 102 5.31 -16.78 0.61
C LYS A 102 5.07 -15.88 1.82
N TYR A 103 4.22 -14.87 1.66
CA TYR A 103 3.82 -13.99 2.75
C TYR A 103 3.10 -14.77 3.85
N GLN A 104 2.07 -15.53 3.47
CA GLN A 104 1.34 -16.35 4.43
C GLN A 104 2.23 -17.42 5.06
N GLU A 105 3.14 -18.03 4.31
CA GLU A 105 4.13 -18.98 4.85
C GLU A 105 5.02 -18.33 5.91
N SER A 106 5.52 -17.11 5.65
CA SER A 106 6.32 -16.36 6.64
C SER A 106 5.55 -16.12 7.94
N LEU A 107 4.26 -15.77 7.86
CA LEU A 107 3.41 -15.58 9.04
C LEU A 107 2.99 -16.90 9.70
N ARG A 108 2.81 -17.99 8.94
CA ARG A 108 2.57 -19.33 9.50
C ARG A 108 3.77 -19.83 10.29
N ASN A 109 4.99 -19.58 9.79
CA ASN A 109 6.20 -19.93 10.52
C ASN A 109 6.27 -19.19 11.86
N LEU A 110 5.92 -17.89 11.90
CA LEU A 110 5.78 -17.17 13.17
C LEU A 110 4.74 -17.80 14.10
N LYS A 111 3.59 -18.26 13.60
CA LYS A 111 2.61 -18.98 14.43
C LYS A 111 3.16 -20.30 14.98
N ILE A 112 3.92 -21.05 14.18
CA ILE A 112 4.60 -22.28 14.60
C ILE A 112 5.62 -21.97 15.70
N ASP A 113 6.31 -20.83 15.59
CA ASP A 113 7.26 -20.32 16.59
C ASP A 113 6.56 -19.75 17.85
N GLY A 114 5.23 -19.86 17.94
CA GLY A 114 4.45 -19.47 19.12
C GLY A 114 4.02 -17.99 19.14
N TYR A 115 4.14 -17.28 18.02
CA TYR A 115 3.66 -15.89 17.93
C TYR A 115 2.16 -15.84 17.65
N GLU A 116 1.44 -15.01 18.39
CA GLU A 116 0.11 -14.57 17.97
C GLU A 116 0.23 -13.46 16.93
N ILE A 117 -0.55 -13.58 15.85
CA ILE A 117 -0.59 -12.59 14.78
C ILE A 117 -1.82 -11.72 14.98
N ILE A 118 -1.63 -10.44 15.30
CA ILE A 118 -2.72 -9.47 15.43
C ILE A 118 -2.63 -8.43 14.32
N GLY A 119 -3.78 -7.94 13.85
CA GLY A 119 -3.86 -6.97 12.77
C GLY A 119 -4.28 -5.60 13.27
N TYR A 120 -3.71 -4.54 12.69
CA TYR A 120 -4.14 -3.16 12.91
C TYR A 120 -4.33 -2.40 11.59
N ALA A 121 -5.48 -1.76 11.45
CA ALA A 121 -5.82 -0.93 10.31
C ALA A 121 -6.26 0.47 10.75
N ARG A 122 -5.70 1.51 10.13
CA ARG A 122 -6.09 2.91 10.37
C ARG A 122 -6.65 3.54 9.11
N LYS A 123 -7.67 4.39 9.28
CA LYS A 123 -8.16 5.28 8.24
C LYS A 123 -8.02 6.73 8.68
N SER A 124 -7.49 7.57 7.79
CA SER A 124 -7.33 9.00 8.04
C SER A 124 -8.68 9.73 8.04
N PRO A 125 -8.77 10.86 8.75
CA PRO A 125 -9.87 11.80 8.56
C PRO A 125 -9.88 12.30 7.11
N THR A 126 -10.97 12.05 6.42
CA THR A 126 -11.24 12.47 5.04
C THR A 126 -12.68 12.95 4.97
N GLY A 127 -13.03 13.71 3.94
CA GLY A 127 -14.41 14.12 3.67
C GLY A 127 -15.34 12.98 3.20
N GLU A 128 -14.89 11.72 3.29
CA GLU A 128 -15.66 10.56 2.89
C GLU A 128 -16.83 10.31 3.86
N ASN A 129 -17.98 9.90 3.32
CA ASN A 129 -19.12 9.52 4.14
C ASN A 129 -18.86 8.22 4.93
N VAL A 130 -19.68 8.00 5.97
CA VAL A 130 -19.57 6.84 6.86
C VAL A 130 -19.58 5.52 6.08
N THR A 131 -20.49 5.34 5.12
CA THR A 131 -20.59 4.11 4.31
C THR A 131 -19.30 3.80 3.53
N SER A 132 -18.70 4.81 2.90
CA SER A 132 -17.46 4.65 2.13
C SER A 132 -16.29 4.31 3.03
N LYS A 133 -16.20 4.98 4.18
CA LYS A 133 -15.19 4.73 5.21
C LYS A 133 -15.31 3.32 5.78
N THR A 134 -16.52 2.88 6.14
CA THR A 134 -16.81 1.52 6.58
C THR A 134 -16.44 0.49 5.51
N ARG A 135 -16.78 0.73 4.24
CA ARG A 135 -16.42 -0.17 3.13
C ARG A 135 -14.90 -0.33 2.98
N LEU A 136 -14.14 0.76 3.10
CA LEU A 136 -12.68 0.72 3.01
C LEU A 136 -12.07 -0.04 4.19
N LEU A 137 -12.52 0.24 5.41
CA LEU A 137 -12.08 -0.49 6.60
C LEU A 137 -12.46 -1.97 6.53
N LYS A 138 -13.66 -2.33 6.04
CA LYS A 138 -14.06 -3.72 5.79
C LYS A 138 -13.07 -4.43 4.86
N SER A 139 -12.62 -3.76 3.80
CA SER A 139 -11.60 -4.32 2.90
C SER A 139 -10.25 -4.50 3.58
N MET A 140 -9.81 -3.53 4.39
CA MET A 140 -8.56 -3.65 5.17
C MET A 140 -8.64 -4.80 6.18
N VAL A 141 -9.77 -4.94 6.89
CA VAL A 141 -10.02 -6.02 7.84
C VAL A 141 -10.02 -7.38 7.14
N SER A 142 -10.69 -7.53 5.99
CA SER A 142 -10.66 -8.77 5.20
C SER A 142 -9.23 -9.12 4.77
N ASN A 143 -8.42 -8.15 4.34
CA ASN A 143 -7.01 -8.39 4.03
C ASN A 143 -6.21 -8.86 5.26
N LEU A 144 -6.41 -8.25 6.43
CA LEU A 144 -5.76 -8.68 7.66
C LEU A 144 -6.17 -10.11 8.06
N LYS A 145 -7.45 -10.48 7.91
CA LYS A 145 -7.94 -11.85 8.18
C LYS A 145 -7.39 -12.87 7.19
N GLU A 146 -7.64 -12.65 5.91
CA GLU A 146 -7.46 -13.65 4.86
C GLU A 146 -6.01 -13.75 4.41
N ARG A 147 -5.34 -12.60 4.25
CA ARG A 147 -3.95 -12.56 3.76
C ARG A 147 -2.95 -12.62 4.89
N SER A 148 -3.22 -11.89 5.98
CA SER A 148 -2.27 -11.78 7.10
C SER A 148 -2.55 -12.76 8.23
N LEU A 149 -3.58 -13.62 8.10
CA LEU A 149 -3.92 -14.65 9.08
C LEU A 149 -4.10 -14.09 10.51
N ALA A 150 -4.48 -12.82 10.65
CA ALA A 150 -4.62 -12.18 11.96
C ALA A 150 -5.77 -12.82 12.74
N THR A 151 -5.51 -13.19 13.99
CA THR A 151 -6.49 -13.79 14.90
C THR A 151 -7.35 -12.72 15.57
N LYS A 152 -6.73 -11.58 15.88
CA LYS A 152 -7.39 -10.38 16.40
C LYS A 152 -7.14 -9.19 15.52
N ILE A 153 -8.15 -8.35 15.33
CA ILE A 153 -8.04 -7.18 14.47
C ILE A 153 -8.58 -5.96 15.20
N PHE A 154 -7.74 -4.94 15.27
CA PHE A 154 -8.08 -3.65 15.84
C PHE A 154 -8.05 -2.59 14.74
N VAL A 155 -8.88 -1.55 14.88
CA VAL A 155 -8.95 -0.50 13.86
C VAL A 155 -8.98 0.90 14.45
N SER A 156 -8.50 1.87 13.70
CA SER A 156 -8.69 3.28 14.00
C SER A 156 -9.46 3.94 12.87
N PRO A 157 -10.78 4.16 13.02
CA PRO A 157 -11.61 4.58 11.90
C PRO A 157 -11.32 5.98 11.39
N CYS A 158 -10.78 6.87 12.23
CA CYS A 158 -10.64 8.27 11.89
C CYS A 158 -9.52 8.97 12.67
N SER A 159 -8.26 8.56 12.45
CA SER A 159 -7.09 9.15 13.10
C SER A 159 -5.98 9.47 12.12
N TRP A 160 -5.27 10.59 12.32
CA TRP A 160 -4.09 10.90 11.51
C TRP A 160 -2.93 9.97 11.88
N ALA A 161 -2.14 9.57 10.89
CA ALA A 161 -0.91 8.79 11.14
C ALA A 161 0.09 9.56 12.00
N SER A 162 0.08 10.90 11.92
CA SER A 162 0.93 11.78 12.71
C SER A 162 0.36 12.09 14.10
N SER A 163 -0.86 11.64 14.42
CA SER A 163 -1.38 11.76 15.78
C SER A 163 -0.74 10.69 16.67
N PRO A 164 -0.30 11.04 17.90
CA PRO A 164 0.24 10.08 18.86
C PRO A 164 -0.67 8.88 19.03
N LEU A 165 -0.11 7.67 18.95
CA LEU A 165 -0.88 6.42 18.99
C LEU A 165 -1.76 6.34 20.25
N VAL A 166 -1.21 6.74 21.41
CA VAL A 166 -1.89 6.75 22.71
C VAL A 166 -3.12 7.67 22.76
N SER A 167 -3.19 8.68 21.90
CA SER A 167 -4.28 9.67 21.88
C SER A 167 -5.43 9.33 20.94
N ARG A 168 -5.30 8.26 20.14
CA ARG A 168 -6.27 7.92 19.09
C ARG A 168 -7.49 7.25 19.68
N ASP A 169 -8.66 7.52 19.09
CA ASP A 169 -9.92 6.85 19.44
C ASP A 169 -10.30 6.94 20.93
N LEU A 170 -9.84 8.00 21.64
CA LEU A 170 -10.27 8.30 23.02
C LEU A 170 -11.75 8.70 23.12
N GLN A 171 -12.34 9.12 22.01
CA GLN A 171 -13.74 9.52 21.92
C GLN A 171 -14.49 8.55 21.01
N ASP A 172 -15.73 8.26 21.38
CA ASP A 172 -16.54 7.22 20.75
C ASP A 172 -17.22 7.66 19.43
N ILE A 173 -16.54 8.54 18.68
CA ILE A 173 -17.11 9.22 17.49
C ILE A 173 -17.44 8.23 16.36
N SER A 174 -16.86 7.03 16.40
CA SER A 174 -16.92 6.06 15.29
C SER A 174 -17.62 4.75 15.65
N GLN A 175 -18.39 4.68 16.74
CA GLN A 175 -19.03 3.44 17.17
C GLN A 175 -19.89 2.78 16.07
N VAL A 176 -20.63 3.58 15.30
CA VAL A 176 -21.44 3.09 14.15
C VAL A 176 -20.58 2.37 13.11
N ILE A 177 -19.35 2.82 12.88
CA ILE A 177 -18.42 2.14 11.97
C ILE A 177 -17.92 0.85 12.61
N MET A 178 -17.60 0.89 13.91
CA MET A 178 -17.10 -0.27 14.65
C MET A 178 -18.12 -1.40 14.73
N ASP A 179 -19.40 -1.10 15.00
CA ASP A 179 -20.48 -2.10 15.08
C ASP A 179 -20.66 -2.86 13.75
N ASP A 180 -20.38 -2.17 12.65
CA ASP A 180 -20.47 -2.70 11.29
C ASP A 180 -19.24 -3.56 10.90
N LEU A 181 -18.17 -3.47 11.69
CA LEU A 181 -16.92 -4.18 11.49
C LEU A 181 -16.84 -5.36 12.47
N SER A 182 -16.68 -6.59 11.97
CA SER A 182 -16.40 -7.73 12.85
C SER A 182 -14.94 -7.71 13.33
N VAL A 183 -14.61 -6.79 14.25
CA VAL A 183 -13.26 -6.49 14.78
C VAL A 183 -13.24 -6.60 16.31
N ASP A 184 -12.04 -6.68 16.90
CA ASP A 184 -11.81 -6.87 18.33
C ASP A 184 -11.77 -5.55 19.13
N GLY A 185 -11.72 -4.41 18.45
CA GLY A 185 -11.76 -3.10 19.11
C GLY A 185 -11.05 -2.00 18.33
N ASN A 186 -10.93 -0.84 18.98
CA ASN A 186 -10.28 0.34 18.45
C ASN A 186 -8.77 0.41 18.84
N THR A 187 -8.10 1.55 18.63
CA THR A 187 -6.69 1.71 19.05
C THR A 187 -6.49 1.57 20.56
N GLN A 188 -7.42 2.05 21.39
CA GLN A 188 -7.32 1.91 22.85
C GLN A 188 -7.45 0.45 23.28
N ASP A 189 -8.35 -0.30 22.64
CA ASP A 189 -8.48 -1.75 22.88
C ASP A 189 -7.22 -2.51 22.45
N LEU A 190 -6.57 -2.11 21.34
CA LEU A 190 -5.27 -2.66 20.92
C LEU A 190 -4.21 -2.45 21.99
N LEU A 191 -4.06 -1.21 22.48
CA LEU A 191 -3.04 -0.85 23.45
C LEU A 191 -3.26 -1.60 24.77
N ALA A 192 -4.51 -1.65 25.24
CA ALA A 192 -4.87 -2.43 26.43
C ALA A 192 -4.58 -3.92 26.24
N TYR A 193 -4.91 -4.47 25.07
CA TYR A 193 -4.68 -5.87 24.77
C TYR A 193 -3.18 -6.22 24.74
N ILE A 194 -2.37 -5.49 23.97
CA ILE A 194 -0.92 -5.73 23.87
C ILE A 194 -0.25 -5.60 25.24
N HIS A 195 -0.70 -4.67 26.09
CA HIS A 195 -0.15 -4.49 27.43
C HIS A 195 -0.50 -5.64 28.39
N SER A 196 -1.65 -6.29 28.17
CA SER A 196 -2.17 -7.32 29.06
C SER A 196 -1.62 -8.72 28.80
N VAL A 197 -1.11 -8.99 27.59
CA VAL A 197 -0.66 -10.32 27.18
C VAL A 197 0.76 -10.63 27.62
N ASP A 198 1.03 -11.91 27.89
CA ASP A 198 2.33 -12.42 28.32
C ASP A 198 3.02 -13.32 27.27
N HIS A 199 2.40 -13.52 26.11
CA HIS A 199 2.95 -14.29 24.99
C HIS A 199 3.44 -13.40 23.84
N ASN A 200 4.27 -13.96 22.97
CA ASN A 200 4.87 -13.23 21.87
C ASN A 200 3.83 -12.80 20.83
N ILE A 201 3.84 -11.52 20.47
CA ILE A 201 2.96 -10.92 19.47
C ILE A 201 3.75 -10.47 18.24
N CYS A 202 3.15 -10.69 17.07
CA CYS A 202 3.47 -10.02 15.83
C CYS A 202 2.30 -9.09 15.43
N LEU A 203 2.55 -7.79 15.43
CA LEU A 203 1.58 -6.79 14.96
C LEU A 203 1.71 -6.60 13.45
N VAL A 204 0.63 -6.81 12.71
CA VAL A 204 0.59 -6.69 11.25
C VAL A 204 -0.20 -5.46 10.82
N THR A 205 0.32 -4.72 9.84
CA THR A 205 -0.36 -3.59 9.21
C THR A 205 -0.17 -3.56 7.68
N ILE A 206 -1.00 -2.79 6.97
CA ILE A 206 -1.07 -2.76 5.49
C ILE A 206 -0.13 -1.70 4.87
N ASP A 207 0.41 -0.80 5.67
CA ASP A 207 1.47 0.14 5.26
C ASP A 207 2.12 0.74 6.51
N PHE A 208 3.27 1.40 6.34
CA PHE A 208 3.97 2.03 7.46
C PHE A 208 3.09 3.06 8.18
N GLY A 209 2.37 3.88 7.41
CA GLY A 209 1.42 4.86 7.94
C GLY A 209 0.16 4.25 8.56
N GLY A 210 -0.03 2.94 8.42
CA GLY A 210 -1.13 2.18 9.00
C GLY A 210 -1.01 2.13 10.51
N ILE A 211 0.21 2.02 11.05
CA ILE A 211 0.51 2.17 12.47
C ILE A 211 0.72 3.64 12.81
N THR A 212 1.76 4.28 12.28
CA THR A 212 2.11 5.66 12.64
C THR A 212 3.07 6.30 11.63
N ARG A 213 3.14 7.62 11.66
CA ARG A 213 4.14 8.46 10.97
C ARG A 213 5.14 9.09 11.93
N ARG A 214 5.24 8.52 13.13
CA ARG A 214 6.10 8.99 14.21
C ARG A 214 6.87 7.81 14.76
N SER A 215 8.16 7.76 14.49
CA SER A 215 9.06 6.73 15.01
C SER A 215 9.06 6.70 16.54
N GLU A 216 8.86 7.85 17.20
CA GLU A 216 8.68 7.89 18.66
C GLU A 216 7.51 7.00 19.13
N ASP A 217 6.39 6.98 18.41
CA ASP A 217 5.25 6.13 18.77
C ASP A 217 5.60 4.63 18.65
N ILE A 218 6.53 4.24 17.76
CA ILE A 218 7.01 2.85 17.64
C ILE A 218 7.90 2.51 18.83
N ILE A 219 8.81 3.43 19.21
CA ILE A 219 9.69 3.25 20.36
C ILE A 219 8.85 3.10 21.63
N ASP A 220 7.96 4.06 21.90
CA ASP A 220 7.09 4.05 23.08
C ASP A 220 6.23 2.78 23.14
N LEU A 221 5.70 2.33 21.99
CA LEU A 221 4.89 1.11 21.92
C LEU A 221 5.72 -0.14 22.25
N VAL A 222 6.95 -0.25 21.75
CA VAL A 222 7.81 -1.42 21.99
C VAL A 222 8.32 -1.43 23.43
N GLU A 223 8.78 -0.29 23.94
CA GLU A 223 9.31 -0.18 25.30
C GLU A 223 8.24 -0.47 26.37
N ALA A 224 7.00 0.01 26.14
CA ALA A 224 5.89 -0.25 27.05
C ALA A 224 5.35 -1.70 27.00
N ASN A 225 5.72 -2.48 25.97
CA ASN A 225 5.11 -3.78 25.71
C ASN A 225 6.14 -4.84 25.27
N PRO A 226 6.84 -5.50 26.21
CA PRO A 226 7.85 -6.51 25.91
C PRO A 226 7.34 -7.72 25.10
N SER A 227 6.05 -8.02 25.19
CA SER A 227 5.36 -9.08 24.43
C SER A 227 5.28 -8.77 22.93
N LEU A 228 5.37 -7.50 22.52
CA LEU A 228 5.41 -7.11 21.12
C LEU A 228 6.82 -7.32 20.55
N LYS A 229 7.04 -8.51 19.97
CA LYS A 229 8.35 -8.97 19.49
C LYS A 229 8.57 -8.76 17.99
N LYS A 230 7.48 -8.65 17.22
CA LYS A 230 7.56 -8.45 15.77
C LYS A 230 6.57 -7.40 15.29
N ILE A 231 6.97 -6.63 14.28
CA ILE A 231 6.06 -5.76 13.51
C ILE A 231 6.18 -6.15 12.04
N ALA A 232 5.08 -6.57 11.43
CA ALA A 232 5.00 -6.87 10.01
C ALA A 232 4.25 -5.77 9.25
N VAL A 233 4.82 -5.31 8.15
CA VAL A 233 4.23 -4.31 7.26
C VAL A 233 4.03 -4.95 5.88
N ASP A 234 2.79 -5.22 5.51
CA ASP A 234 2.37 -5.77 4.22
C ASP A 234 2.28 -4.65 3.19
N THR A 235 3.35 -4.39 2.44
CA THR A 235 3.36 -3.36 1.40
C THR A 235 2.91 -3.88 0.03
N PHE A 236 2.04 -4.91 -0.01
CA PHE A 236 1.58 -5.54 -1.25
C PHE A 236 1.13 -4.53 -2.31
N ALA A 237 0.26 -3.59 -1.93
CA ALA A 237 -0.28 -2.60 -2.85
C ALA A 237 0.78 -1.68 -3.49
N GLN A 238 2.00 -1.67 -2.97
CA GLN A 238 3.03 -0.69 -3.35
C GLN A 238 4.26 -1.34 -3.97
N SER A 239 4.76 -2.44 -3.40
CA SER A 239 5.98 -3.08 -3.89
C SER A 239 5.94 -4.61 -3.91
N ASN A 240 4.82 -5.24 -3.52
CA ASN A 240 4.76 -6.69 -3.30
C ASN A 240 5.89 -7.16 -2.36
N ASP A 241 6.18 -6.38 -1.33
CA ASP A 241 7.16 -6.73 -0.30
C ASP A 241 6.51 -6.77 1.08
N VAL A 242 7.08 -7.59 1.95
CA VAL A 242 6.69 -7.69 3.35
C VAL A 242 7.92 -7.36 4.17
N PHE A 243 7.78 -6.43 5.10
CA PHE A 243 8.82 -6.15 6.07
C PHE A 243 8.42 -6.75 7.40
N ILE A 244 9.18 -7.73 7.89
CA ILE A 244 9.01 -8.29 9.23
C ILE A 244 10.18 -7.83 10.08
N PHE A 245 9.91 -6.90 10.98
CA PHE A 245 10.91 -6.35 11.88
C PHE A 245 10.92 -7.10 13.20
N ASP A 246 12.13 -7.38 13.69
CA ASP A 246 12.35 -7.68 15.10
C ASP A 246 12.32 -6.37 15.88
N THR A 247 11.49 -6.27 16.92
CA THR A 247 11.26 -4.97 17.59
C THR A 247 12.49 -4.49 18.36
N GLU A 248 13.28 -5.40 18.92
CA GLU A 248 14.52 -5.07 19.63
C GLU A 248 15.53 -4.45 18.66
N LYS A 249 15.67 -5.02 17.45
CA LYS A 249 16.53 -4.44 16.41
C LYS A 249 15.95 -3.18 15.78
N LEU A 250 14.63 -3.08 15.69
CA LEU A 250 13.95 -1.96 15.05
C LEU A 250 14.21 -0.66 15.82
N ILE A 251 14.11 -0.68 17.15
CA ILE A 251 14.30 0.53 17.97
C ILE A 251 15.77 0.98 18.04
N GLU A 252 16.72 0.10 17.76
CA GLU A 252 18.15 0.42 17.70
C GLU A 252 18.59 1.01 16.34
N ASP A 253 17.82 0.79 15.27
CA ASP A 253 18.16 1.20 13.91
C ASP A 253 17.33 2.40 13.43
N ASN A 254 17.95 3.59 13.54
CA ASN A 254 17.36 4.84 13.07
C ASN A 254 16.96 4.82 11.58
N ALA A 255 17.67 4.09 10.72
CA ALA A 255 17.33 4.02 9.30
C ALA A 255 16.07 3.17 9.06
N LEU A 256 15.83 2.15 9.89
CA LEU A 256 14.59 1.38 9.87
C LEU A 256 13.41 2.18 10.44
N LEU A 257 13.62 2.90 11.55
CA LEU A 257 12.60 3.76 12.14
C LEU A 257 12.15 4.87 11.18
N GLN A 258 13.07 5.48 10.44
CA GLN A 258 12.76 6.51 9.44
C GLN A 258 11.82 6.04 8.31
N LYS A 259 11.64 4.72 8.12
CA LYS A 259 10.64 4.19 7.18
C LYS A 259 9.22 4.53 7.60
N PHE A 260 8.96 4.67 8.91
CA PHE A 260 7.66 5.06 9.46
C PHE A 260 7.40 6.56 9.26
N ASP A 261 8.42 7.40 9.51
CA ASP A 261 8.33 8.86 9.40
C ASP A 261 8.14 9.32 7.93
N ASN A 262 8.93 8.75 7.02
CA ASN A 262 8.98 9.16 5.61
C ASN A 262 7.90 8.50 4.72
N SER A 263 6.84 7.96 5.30
CA SER A 263 5.76 7.28 4.56
C SER A 263 4.92 8.19 3.65
N ARG A 264 5.30 9.47 3.47
CA ARG A 264 4.76 10.35 2.41
C ARG A 264 5.04 9.81 1.00
N ASN A 265 6.07 8.99 0.81
CA ASN A 265 6.37 8.35 -0.48
C ASN A 265 5.59 7.04 -0.75
N TYR A 266 4.75 6.62 0.20
CA TYR A 266 4.18 5.28 0.31
C TYR A 266 2.67 5.30 0.66
N CYS A 267 1.97 6.43 0.50
CA CYS A 267 0.54 6.53 0.82
C CYS A 267 -0.29 7.07 -0.35
N SER A 268 -0.57 6.16 -1.28
CA SER A 268 -1.83 6.06 -2.01
C SER A 268 -2.09 4.55 -2.04
N PHE A 269 -3.27 4.05 -1.73
CA PHE A 269 -4.26 3.61 -2.72
C PHE A 269 -5.38 2.89 -1.95
N GLY A 270 -6.62 3.07 -2.38
CA GLY A 270 -7.80 2.37 -1.86
C GLY A 270 -7.95 0.97 -2.44
N SER A 271 -8.48 0.06 -1.62
CA SER A 271 -9.25 -1.16 -1.94
C SER A 271 -9.00 -1.80 -3.32
N PHE A 272 -8.04 -2.71 -3.41
CA PHE A 272 -8.03 -3.78 -4.42
C PHE A 272 -8.80 -4.99 -3.87
N ARG A 273 -9.81 -5.49 -4.58
CA ARG A 273 -10.50 -6.75 -4.25
C ARG A 273 -9.86 -7.90 -5.02
N LEU A 274 -9.51 -8.97 -4.30
CA LEU A 274 -9.12 -10.27 -4.87
C LEU A 274 -10.33 -11.17 -5.19
N SER A 275 -11.54 -10.75 -4.86
CA SER A 275 -12.77 -11.52 -5.12
C SER A 275 -13.18 -11.60 -6.60
N ASP A 276 -12.46 -10.93 -7.50
CA ASP A 276 -12.81 -10.86 -8.92
C ASP A 276 -11.96 -11.82 -9.79
N LEU A 277 -11.09 -12.65 -9.19
CA LEU A 277 -10.43 -13.76 -9.88
C LEU A 277 -11.31 -15.01 -9.78
N ALA A 278 -12.28 -15.10 -10.70
CA ALA A 278 -12.98 -16.36 -10.98
C ALA A 278 -12.02 -17.35 -11.64
N GLU A 279 -11.82 -18.50 -10.99
CA GLU A 279 -11.14 -19.74 -11.41
C GLU A 279 -9.72 -19.62 -12.02
N PRO A 280 -8.81 -20.60 -11.79
CA PRO A 280 -7.51 -20.58 -12.45
C PRO A 280 -7.71 -20.59 -13.98
N PRO A 281 -7.05 -19.70 -14.74
CA PRO A 281 -7.23 -19.68 -16.18
C PRO A 281 -6.69 -20.99 -16.80
N PRO A 282 -7.37 -21.54 -17.81
CA PRO A 282 -6.81 -22.62 -18.60
C PRO A 282 -5.48 -22.17 -19.24
N PRO A 283 -4.57 -23.11 -19.56
CA PRO A 283 -3.25 -22.77 -20.04
C PRO A 283 -3.34 -21.91 -21.30
N PHE A 284 -2.79 -20.70 -21.20
CA PHE A 284 -2.49 -19.76 -22.29
C PHE A 284 -3.63 -19.50 -23.30
N ARG A 285 -4.51 -18.55 -22.98
CA ARG A 285 -5.01 -17.56 -23.95
C ARG A 285 -5.20 -16.20 -23.25
N GLN A 286 -4.46 -15.19 -23.75
CA GLN A 286 -4.62 -13.74 -23.55
C GLN A 286 -5.48 -13.31 -22.35
N ALA A 287 -4.84 -13.07 -21.20
CA ALA A 287 -5.49 -12.44 -20.06
C ALA A 287 -5.59 -10.91 -20.31
N GLU A 288 -6.75 -10.46 -20.79
CA GLU A 288 -7.08 -9.03 -20.87
C GLU A 288 -7.33 -8.49 -19.46
N THR A 289 -6.47 -7.59 -18.98
CA THR A 289 -6.65 -6.92 -17.68
C THR A 289 -7.20 -5.51 -17.91
N MET A 290 -8.25 -5.14 -17.18
CA MET A 290 -8.79 -3.77 -17.20
C MET A 290 -7.88 -2.84 -16.40
N VAL A 291 -7.38 -1.79 -17.04
CA VAL A 291 -6.39 -0.87 -16.47
C VAL A 291 -6.82 0.58 -16.70
N TYR A 292 -6.50 1.48 -15.77
CA TYR A 292 -6.90 2.88 -15.83
C TYR A 292 -5.71 3.75 -16.26
N ARG A 293 -5.82 4.43 -17.41
CA ARG A 293 -4.78 5.30 -18.00
C ARG A 293 -5.14 6.76 -17.80
N GLN A 294 -4.21 7.65 -17.47
CA GLN A 294 -4.55 9.08 -17.33
C GLN A 294 -5.03 9.71 -18.66
N SER A 295 -6.15 10.45 -18.66
CA SER A 295 -6.75 11.04 -19.87
C SER A 295 -6.10 12.38 -20.23
N GLU A 296 -5.78 12.57 -21.52
CA GLU A 296 -5.26 13.83 -22.04
C GLU A 296 -6.42 14.79 -22.32
N THR A 297 -6.78 15.63 -21.35
CA THR A 297 -7.70 16.75 -21.60
C THR A 297 -6.96 17.90 -22.27
N GLY A 298 -6.86 17.82 -23.60
CA GLY A 298 -6.57 18.97 -24.45
C GLY A 298 -7.78 19.90 -24.50
N GLY A 299 -7.85 20.85 -23.56
CA GLY A 299 -8.75 21.99 -23.67
C GLY A 299 -8.19 23.03 -24.64
N ASN A 300 -8.67 23.02 -25.87
CA ASN A 300 -8.62 24.20 -26.74
C ASN A 300 -9.89 25.03 -26.49
N ILE A 301 -9.70 26.31 -26.19
CA ILE A 301 -10.70 27.36 -26.47
C ILE A 301 -10.70 27.59 -27.98
#